data_AF-A0A818CVF1-F1
#
_entry.id   AF-A0A818CVF1-F1
#
_cell.length_a   1.000
_cell.length_b   1.000
_cell.length_c   1.000
_cell.angle_alpha   90.00
_cell.angle_beta   90.00
_cell.angle_gamma   90.00
#
_symmetry.space_group_name_H-M   'P 1'
#
loop_
_entity.id
_entity.type
_entity.pdbx_description
1 polymer ?
#
loop_
_entity_poly.entity_id
_entity_poly.type
_entity_poly.pdbx_seq_one_letter_code
_entity_poly.pdbx_strand_id
1 'polypeptide(L)'
;MTPNDPTITVLRVIFEVMSAFGGCGLSMGLAKGMPSLVSVLSSPSKVVIILVMCMGRHRGLLDSMKDQEEIEYSAQILIDSWKQLAILEYQEKKKLLDEKFKPPISVPFPTPPLVTRF
;
A
#
# COMPACT_ATOMS: atom_id res chain seq x y z
N MET A 1 -39.94 -0.70 -24.57
CA MET A 1 -39.67 -2.14 -24.40
C MET A 1 -40.99 -2.81 -24.09
N THR A 2 -41.49 -3.64 -25.00
CA THR A 2 -42.69 -4.44 -24.77
C THR A 2 -42.31 -5.66 -23.92
N PRO A 3 -43.09 -6.05 -22.90
CA PRO A 3 -42.70 -7.10 -21.95
C PRO A 3 -42.62 -8.52 -22.54
N ASN A 4 -42.88 -8.70 -23.83
CA ASN A 4 -42.96 -10.01 -24.49
C ASN A 4 -42.16 -10.06 -25.81
N ASP A 5 -40.93 -9.56 -25.80
CA ASP A 5 -40.02 -9.70 -26.93
C ASP A 5 -39.30 -11.07 -26.85
N PRO A 6 -39.59 -12.04 -27.73
CA PRO A 6 -39.00 -13.39 -27.69
C PRO A 6 -37.49 -13.39 -27.99
N THR A 7 -36.95 -12.23 -28.40
CA THR A 7 -35.54 -12.05 -28.72
C THR A 7 -34.66 -11.86 -27.48
N ILE A 8 -35.25 -11.47 -26.34
CA ILE A 8 -34.55 -11.30 -25.07
C ILE A 8 -34.87 -12.50 -24.18
N THR A 9 -34.03 -13.52 -24.23
CA THR A 9 -34.14 -14.69 -23.37
C THR A 9 -33.30 -14.52 -22.10
N VAL A 10 -33.70 -15.19 -21.02
CA VAL A 10 -33.00 -15.15 -19.72
C VAL A 10 -31.53 -15.55 -19.86
N LEU A 11 -31.24 -16.55 -20.69
CA LEU A 11 -29.87 -17.00 -20.95
C LEU A 11 -28.99 -15.92 -21.58
N ARG A 12 -29.53 -15.13 -22.52
CA ARG A 12 -28.79 -14.01 -23.14
C ARG A 12 -28.49 -12.91 -22.12
N VAL A 13 -29.44 -12.63 -21.22
CA VAL A 13 -29.26 -11.63 -20.16
C VAL A 13 -28.20 -12.08 -19.15
N ILE A 14 -28.26 -13.33 -18.69
CA ILE A 14 -27.26 -13.87 -17.76
C ILE A 14 -25.88 -13.92 -18.40
N PHE A 15 -25.77 -14.33 -19.67
CA PHE A 15 -24.51 -14.31 -20.42
C PHE A 15 -23.92 -12.90 -20.49
N GLU A 16 -24.73 -11.88 -20.78
CA GLU A 16 -24.29 -10.49 -20.83
C GLU A 16 -23.72 -10.02 -19.48
N VAL A 17 -24.41 -10.33 -18.38
CA VAL A 17 -23.98 -9.95 -17.02
C VAL A 17 -22.68 -10.67 -16.64
N MET A 18 -22.55 -11.96 -16.95
CA MET A 18 -21.32 -12.73 -16.67
C MET A 18 -20.14 -12.23 -17.52
N SER A 19 -20.37 -11.93 -18.78
CA SER A 19 -19.38 -11.38 -19.71
C SER A 19 -18.91 -9.99 -19.27
N ALA A 20 -19.82 -9.14 -18.79
CA ALA A 20 -19.51 -7.85 -18.20
C ALA A 20 -18.69 -8.00 -16.91
N PHE A 21 -19.05 -8.95 -16.03
CA PHE A 21 -18.34 -9.21 -14.78
C PHE A 21 -16.92 -9.76 -14.99
N GLY A 22 -16.72 -10.55 -16.05
CA GLY A 22 -15.41 -11.04 -16.47
C GLY A 22 -14.57 -10.02 -17.26
N GLY A 23 -15.14 -8.88 -17.65
CA GLY A 23 -14.46 -7.88 -18.47
C GLY A 23 -14.22 -8.30 -19.93
N CYS A 24 -14.88 -9.37 -20.41
CA CYS A 24 -14.73 -9.89 -21.77
C CYS A 24 -15.42 -9.02 -22.83
N GLY A 25 -16.55 -8.38 -22.47
CA GLY A 25 -17.29 -7.49 -23.37
C GLY A 25 -18.02 -8.19 -24.54
N LEU A 26 -18.24 -9.50 -24.46
CA LEU A 26 -19.00 -10.27 -25.44
C LEU A 26 -20.51 -10.16 -25.20
N SER A 27 -21.28 -10.12 -26.29
CA SER A 27 -22.74 -10.09 -26.27
C SER A 27 -23.31 -11.05 -27.32
N MET A 28 -24.42 -11.73 -27.00
CA MET A 28 -25.12 -12.59 -27.97
C MET A 28 -25.94 -11.80 -29.02
N GLY A 29 -25.89 -10.46 -28.98
CA GLY A 29 -26.54 -9.58 -29.94
C GLY A 29 -28.07 -9.70 -29.97
N LEU A 30 -28.71 -8.97 -30.89
CA LEU A 30 -30.14 -9.03 -31.13
C LEU A 30 -30.42 -9.65 -32.51
N ALA A 31 -31.55 -10.33 -32.70
CA ALA A 31 -31.86 -10.95 -34.00
C ALA A 31 -32.01 -9.93 -35.16
N LYS A 32 -32.26 -8.65 -34.84
CA LYS A 32 -32.56 -7.59 -35.82
C LYS A 32 -31.41 -6.58 -36.01
N GLY A 33 -30.19 -6.93 -35.61
CA GLY A 33 -28.98 -6.14 -35.87
C GLY A 33 -27.76 -6.60 -35.07
N MET A 34 -26.62 -5.95 -35.28
CA MET A 34 -25.40 -6.17 -34.49
C MET A 34 -25.29 -5.41 -33.15
N PRO A 35 -26.30 -4.68 -32.61
CA PRO A 35 -26.05 -3.96 -31.38
C PRO A 35 -26.06 -4.94 -30.18
N SER A 36 -25.27 -4.64 -29.15
CA SER A 36 -25.22 -5.43 -27.92
C SER A 36 -26.57 -5.41 -27.22
N LEU A 37 -26.85 -6.46 -26.42
CA LEU A 37 -28.09 -6.54 -25.65
C LEU A 37 -28.24 -5.33 -24.72
N VAL A 38 -27.11 -4.83 -24.19
CA VAL A 38 -27.03 -3.60 -23.38
C VAL A 38 -27.56 -2.35 -24.09
N SER A 39 -27.49 -2.26 -25.42
CA SER A 39 -27.97 -1.08 -26.15
C SER A 39 -29.49 -0.90 -26.07
N VAL A 40 -30.23 -2.01 -26.03
CA VAL A 40 -31.70 -2.08 -26.04
C VAL A 40 -32.29 -2.01 -24.62
N LEU A 41 -31.46 -2.21 -23.60
CA LEU A 41 -31.85 -2.12 -22.19
C LEU A 41 -32.27 -0.70 -21.79
N SER A 42 -33.12 -0.60 -20.77
CA SER A 42 -33.52 0.67 -20.16
C SER A 42 -32.31 1.40 -19.54
N SER A 43 -32.35 2.73 -19.47
CA SER A 43 -31.27 3.55 -18.88
C SER A 43 -30.75 3.06 -17.51
N PRO A 44 -31.59 2.69 -16.52
CA PRO A 44 -31.10 2.19 -15.23
C PRO A 44 -30.33 0.86 -15.35
N SER A 45 -30.73 -0.06 -16.23
CA SER A 45 -30.04 -1.35 -16.36
C SER A 45 -28.69 -1.23 -17.06
N LYS A 46 -28.48 -0.19 -17.89
CA LYS A 46 -27.14 0.13 -18.42
C LYS A 46 -26.16 0.52 -17.31
N VAL A 47 -26.62 1.30 -16.32
CA VAL A 47 -25.79 1.69 -15.16
C VAL A 47 -25.38 0.47 -14.33
N VAL A 48 -26.30 -0.46 -14.11
CA VAL A 48 -26.00 -1.73 -13.41
C VAL A 48 -24.92 -2.52 -14.14
N ILE A 49 -24.98 -2.60 -15.47
CA ILE A 49 -23.96 -3.30 -16.27
C ILE A 49 -22.59 -2.59 -16.16
N ILE A 50 -22.55 -1.26 -16.21
CA ILE A 50 -21.32 -0.48 -16.03
C ILE A 50 -20.72 -0.76 -14.64
N LEU A 51 -21.54 -0.76 -13.60
CA LEU A 51 -21.10 -1.08 -12.24
C LEU A 51 -20.51 -2.51 -12.15
N VAL A 52 -21.15 -3.49 -12.80
CA VAL A 52 -20.65 -4.87 -12.87
C VAL A 52 -19.30 -4.96 -13.59
N MET A 53 -19.08 -4.18 -14.65
CA MET A 53 -17.76 -4.09 -15.32
C MET A 53 -16.68 -3.49 -14.42
N CYS A 54 -17.03 -2.43 -13.66
CA CYS A 54 -16.12 -1.85 -12.66
C CYS A 54 -15.78 -2.85 -11.55
N MET A 55 -16.78 -3.58 -11.05
CA MET A 55 -16.62 -4.59 -10.00
C MET A 55 -15.75 -5.77 -10.46
N GLY A 56 -15.90 -6.17 -11.72
CA GLY A 56 -15.05 -7.18 -12.36
C GLY A 56 -13.56 -6.83 -12.32
N ARG A 57 -13.22 -5.57 -12.63
CA ARG A 57 -11.84 -5.07 -12.62
C ARG A 57 -11.28 -4.79 -11.23
N HIS A 58 -12.15 -4.50 -10.25
CA HIS A 58 -11.73 -4.19 -8.88
C HIS A 58 -11.08 -5.39 -8.14
N ARG A 59 -11.24 -6.62 -8.65
CA ARG A 59 -10.60 -7.81 -8.09
C ARG A 59 -9.07 -7.76 -8.13
N GLY A 60 -8.47 -7.11 -9.13
CA GLY A 60 -7.01 -6.99 -9.25
C GLY A 60 -6.41 -5.84 -8.42
N LEU A 61 -7.21 -4.80 -8.09
CA LEU A 61 -6.72 -3.65 -7.31
C LEU A 61 -6.50 -4.01 -5.83
N LEU A 62 -7.35 -4.89 -5.30
CA LEU A 62 -7.28 -5.36 -3.90
C LEU A 62 -6.08 -6.26 -3.62
N ASP A 63 -5.49 -6.85 -4.66
CA ASP A 63 -4.28 -7.66 -4.57
C ASP A 63 -3.04 -6.76 -4.55
N SER A 64 -2.99 -5.80 -5.50
CA SER A 64 -1.93 -4.80 -5.59
C SER A 64 -1.79 -3.92 -4.34
N MET A 65 -2.88 -3.67 -3.60
CA MET A 65 -2.81 -2.91 -2.34
C MET A 65 -2.11 -3.68 -1.21
N LYS A 66 -2.26 -5.01 -1.15
CA LYS A 66 -1.59 -5.82 -0.11
C LYS A 66 -0.09 -5.92 -0.36
N ASP A 67 0.27 -6.11 -1.63
CA ASP A 67 1.68 -6.10 -2.05
C ASP A 67 2.33 -4.75 -1.73
N GLN A 68 1.59 -3.65 -1.89
CA GLN A 68 2.07 -2.32 -1.55
C GLN A 68 2.25 -2.12 -0.03
N GLU A 69 1.33 -2.63 0.79
CA GLU A 69 1.42 -2.55 2.26
C GLU A 69 2.66 -3.28 2.79
N GLU A 70 3.01 -4.44 2.21
CA GLU A 70 4.23 -5.17 2.57
C GLU A 70 5.50 -4.38 2.20
N ILE A 71 5.50 -3.73 1.03
CA ILE A 71 6.62 -2.88 0.58
C ILE A 71 6.78 -1.65 1.49
N GLU A 72 5.67 -0.99 1.84
CA GLU A 72 5.67 0.18 2.72
C GLU A 72 6.18 -0.17 4.13
N TYR A 73 5.73 -1.31 4.68
CA TYR A 73 6.23 -1.79 5.97
C TYR A 73 7.74 -2.02 5.92
N SER A 74 8.25 -2.72 4.90
CA SER A 74 9.67 -3.01 4.69
C SER A 74 10.54 -1.74 4.58
N ALA A 75 10.04 -0.72 3.87
CA ALA A 75 10.71 0.57 3.77
C ALA A 75 10.80 1.27 5.14
N GLN A 76 9.73 1.19 5.95
CA GLN A 76 9.67 1.84 7.26
C GLN A 76 10.67 1.25 8.26
N ILE A 77 10.81 -0.08 8.29
CA ILE A 77 11.80 -0.78 9.15
C ILE A 77 13.23 -0.38 8.80
N LEU A 78 13.52 -0.24 7.50
CA LEU A 78 14.82 0.21 7.04
C LEU A 78 15.10 1.64 7.52
N ILE A 79 14.17 2.56 7.29
CA ILE A 79 14.31 3.97 7.70
C ILE A 79 14.57 4.08 9.21
N ASP A 80 13.84 3.33 10.03
CA ASP A 80 14.05 3.34 11.48
C ASP A 80 15.42 2.76 11.88
N SER A 81 15.89 1.71 11.19
CA SER A 81 17.22 1.14 11.41
C SER A 81 18.34 2.15 11.11
N TRP A 82 18.24 2.88 9.99
CA TRP A 82 19.19 3.94 9.63
C TRP A 82 19.21 5.06 10.66
N LYS A 83 18.03 5.45 11.18
CA LYS A 83 17.91 6.47 12.22
C LYS A 83 18.63 6.05 13.51
N GLN A 84 18.51 4.79 13.92
CA GLN A 84 19.19 4.27 15.11
C GLN A 84 20.71 4.29 14.95
N LEU A 85 21.23 3.87 13.80
CA LEU A 85 22.66 3.91 13.51
C LEU A 85 23.22 5.33 13.56
N ALA A 86 22.51 6.30 12.97
CA ALA A 86 22.90 7.70 13.00
C ALA A 86 22.95 8.26 14.44
N ILE A 87 21.99 7.88 15.29
CA ILE A 87 21.97 8.27 16.71
C ILE A 87 23.17 7.65 17.44
N LEU A 88 23.47 6.38 17.20
CA LEU A 88 24.60 5.70 17.83
C LEU A 88 25.94 6.36 17.44
N GLU A 89 26.14 6.64 16.15
CA GLU A 89 27.34 7.31 15.67
C GLU A 89 27.50 8.71 16.30
N TYR A 90 26.40 9.44 16.45
CA TYR A 90 26.41 10.75 17.12
C TYR A 90 26.79 10.63 18.60
N GLN A 91 26.23 9.65 19.32
CA GLN A 91 26.55 9.41 20.73
C GLN A 91 28.02 9.02 20.93
N GLU A 92 28.56 8.19 20.03
CA GLU A 92 29.96 7.78 20.06
C GLU A 92 30.90 8.97 19.83
N LYS A 93 30.66 9.78 18.79
CA LYS A 93 31.42 11.01 18.54
C LYS A 93 31.38 11.95 19.74
N LYS A 94 30.22 12.10 20.39
CA LYS A 94 30.10 12.94 21.58
C LYS A 94 30.94 12.43 22.76
N LYS A 95 30.90 11.12 23.05
CA LYS A 95 31.74 10.51 24.09
C LYS A 95 33.23 10.70 23.82
N LEU A 96 33.66 10.52 22.57
CA LEU A 96 35.06 10.72 22.17
C LEU A 96 35.51 12.18 22.37
N LEU A 97 34.64 13.15 22.07
CA LEU A 97 34.90 14.56 22.32
C LEU A 97 35.00 14.88 23.82
N ASP A 98 34.09 14.33 24.63
CA ASP A 98 34.08 14.51 26.09
C ASP A 98 35.31 13.87 26.75
N GLU A 99 35.76 12.70 26.27
CA GLU A 99 36.98 12.02 26.75
C GLU A 99 38.24 12.84 26.43
N LYS A 100 38.33 13.38 25.21
CA LYS A 100 39.47 14.21 24.78
C LYS A 100 39.56 15.52 25.56
N PHE A 101 38.45 16.02 26.09
CA PHE A 101 38.38 17.25 26.87
C PHE A 101 38.54 17.04 28.40
N LYS A 102 38.68 15.79 28.87
CA LYS A 102 38.88 15.53 30.30
C LYS A 102 40.25 16.08 30.74
N PRO A 103 40.31 17.03 31.70
CA PRO A 103 41.60 17.49 32.22
C PRO A 103 42.33 16.32 32.90
N PRO A 104 43.68 16.27 32.83
CA PRO A 104 44.44 15.22 33.49
C PRO A 104 44.09 15.20 34.98
N ILE A 105 43.81 14.00 35.48
CA ILE A 105 43.50 13.72 36.88
C ILE A 105 44.53 14.45 37.75
N SER A 106 44.05 15.34 38.63
CA SER A 106 44.88 15.99 39.64
C SER A 106 45.51 14.89 40.50
N VAL A 107 46.76 14.56 40.23
CA VAL A 107 47.56 13.71 41.12
C VAL A 107 47.53 14.35 42.50
N PRO A 108 47.25 13.60 43.59
CA PRO A 108 47.33 14.15 44.92
C PRO A 108 48.77 14.63 45.13
N PHE A 109 48.92 15.92 45.43
CA PHE A 109 50.21 16.52 45.73
C PHE A 109 50.85 15.76 46.89
N PRO A 110 52.11 15.28 46.79
CA PRO A 110 52.75 14.58 47.88
C PRO A 110 52.88 15.55 49.06
N THR A 111 52.20 15.26 50.17
CA THR A 111 52.32 16.03 51.40
C THR A 111 53.75 15.90 51.93
N PRO A 112 54.47 17.00 52.19
CA PRO A 112 55.82 16.93 52.72
C PRO A 112 55.82 16.27 54.10
N PRO A 113 56.84 15.45 54.43
CA PRO A 113 56.93 14.83 55.75
C PRO A 113 57.05 15.93 56.82
N LEU A 114 56.13 15.90 57.79
CA LEU A 114 56.20 16.75 58.97
C LEU A 114 57.54 16.49 59.68
N VAL A 115 58.43 17.47 59.60
CA VAL A 115 59.68 17.50 60.36
C VAL A 115 59.30 17.64 61.83
N THR A 116 59.32 16.54 62.57
CA THR A 116 59.28 16.56 64.04
C THR A 116 60.56 17.19 64.57
N ARG A 117 60.45 18.42 65.08
CA ARG A 117 61.50 19.10 65.86
C ARG A 117 61.17 18.93 67.34
N PHE A 118 62.00 18.11 68.00
CA PHE A 118 62.28 17.96 69.44
C PHE A 118 61.14 17.49 70.36
#